data_AF-H2Y399-F1
#
_entry.id   AF-H2Y399-F1
#
_cell.length_a   1.000
_cell.length_b   1.000
_cell.length_c   1.000
_cell.angle_alpha   90.00
_cell.angle_beta   90.00
_cell.angle_gamma   90.00
#
_symmetry.space_group_name_H-M   'P 1'
#
loop_
_entity.id
_entity.type
_entity.pdbx_description
1 polymer ?
#
loop_
_entity_poly.entity_id
_entity_poly.type
_entity_poly.pdbx_seq_one_letter_code
_entity_poly.pdbx_strand_id
1 'polypeptide(L)'
;MKVMATFWLIFFLGLVRGSYQVCETWTSINETIYSQTYVTITDPTANTVRPLGFKTAVYRFEGERPCKTVAPTDGNMRHIEVKWELEQAGRLCVTNNANNQNRCGTSRQFSLCTVVPGSQSSIEYRFFCEGDGCESGDKLFWYRFVVESPMENGMYNENWCDTRDDRYPGSLVRLPTNFIPPTQATTPRNKASSVASNVLVMMATLLIAAALH
;
A
#
# COMPACT_ATOMS: atom_id res chain seq x y z
N MET A 1 45.72 21.17 13.25
CA MET A 1 45.43 19.84 12.66
C MET A 1 44.36 19.03 13.40
N LYS A 2 44.23 19.07 14.74
CA LYS A 2 43.19 18.29 15.46
C LYS A 2 41.72 18.72 15.21
N VAL A 3 41.48 19.97 14.78
CA VAL A 3 40.12 20.52 14.60
C VAL A 3 39.47 20.10 13.28
N MET A 4 40.25 19.72 12.25
CA MET A 4 39.69 19.25 10.97
C MET A 4 39.16 17.81 11.03
N ALA A 5 39.72 16.96 11.89
CA ALA A 5 39.27 15.56 12.00
C ALA A 5 37.89 15.42 12.64
N THR A 6 37.53 16.29 13.58
CA THR A 6 36.21 16.30 14.24
C THR A 6 35.09 16.80 13.33
N PHE A 7 35.37 17.71 12.40
CA PHE A 7 34.37 18.24 11.46
C PHE A 7 33.93 17.19 10.43
N TRP A 8 34.87 16.36 9.95
CA TRP A 8 34.57 15.26 9.03
C TRP A 8 33.71 14.15 9.66
N LEU A 9 33.91 13.85 10.95
CA LEU A 9 33.15 12.82 11.64
C LEU A 9 31.66 13.20 11.82
N ILE A 10 31.37 14.47 12.09
CA ILE A 10 29.99 14.98 12.24
C ILE A 10 29.28 15.03 10.88
N PHE A 11 29.99 15.37 9.80
CA PHE A 11 29.42 15.38 8.45
C PHE A 11 29.06 13.97 7.96
N PHE A 12 29.90 12.97 8.24
CA PHE A 12 29.61 11.57 7.90
C PHE A 12 28.47 10.96 8.73
N LEU A 13 28.34 11.31 10.02
CA LEU A 13 27.23 10.84 10.86
C LEU A 13 25.87 11.47 10.48
N GLY A 14 25.87 12.66 9.86
CA GLY A 14 24.64 13.31 9.36
C GLY A 14 24.08 12.70 8.06
N LEU A 15 24.93 12.09 7.24
CA LEU A 15 24.55 11.54 5.93
C LEU A 15 23.94 10.13 6.00
N VAL A 16 24.06 9.44 7.14
CA VAL A 16 23.48 8.11 7.35
C VAL A 16 22.17 8.20 8.14
N ARG A 17 21.31 9.17 7.81
CA ARG A 17 19.87 9.03 8.10
C ARG A 17 19.21 8.35 6.91
N GLY A 18 19.52 7.06 6.74
CA GLY A 18 18.67 6.19 5.94
C GLY A 18 17.27 6.28 6.52
N SER A 19 16.33 6.85 5.77
CA SER A 19 14.94 6.97 6.18
C SER A 19 14.36 5.57 6.30
N TYR A 20 14.37 5.00 7.51
CA TYR A 20 13.58 3.82 7.79
C TYR A 20 12.11 4.21 7.67
N GLN A 21 11.50 3.84 6.55
CA GLN A 21 10.08 4.05 6.33
C GLN A 21 9.31 3.05 7.20
N VAL A 22 8.79 3.53 8.33
CA VAL A 22 7.90 2.78 9.22
C VAL A 22 6.54 2.65 8.55
N CYS A 23 6.04 1.43 8.41
CA CYS A 23 4.76 1.17 7.78
C CYS A 23 3.58 1.47 8.71
N GLU A 24 2.52 2.06 8.16
CA GLU A 24 1.31 2.37 8.91
C GLU A 24 0.61 1.07 9.30
N THR A 25 0.20 0.93 10.57
CA THR A 25 -0.56 -0.23 11.01
C THR A 25 -1.93 -0.30 10.33
N TRP A 26 -2.26 -1.46 9.76
CA TRP A 26 -3.61 -1.74 9.28
C TRP A 26 -4.51 -2.13 10.44
N THR A 27 -5.50 -1.29 10.71
CA THR A 27 -6.60 -1.63 11.61
C THR A 27 -7.73 -2.26 10.80
N SER A 28 -8.03 -3.53 11.09
CA SER A 28 -9.21 -4.21 10.53
C SER A 28 -10.48 -3.45 10.88
N ILE A 29 -11.38 -3.32 9.92
CA ILE A 29 -12.64 -2.61 10.08
C ILE A 29 -13.71 -3.65 10.34
N ASN A 30 -14.56 -3.42 11.35
CA ASN A 30 -15.70 -4.28 11.62
C ASN A 30 -16.64 -4.29 10.42
N GLU A 31 -17.01 -5.47 9.94
CA GLU A 31 -17.87 -5.65 8.77
C GLU A 31 -19.24 -4.97 8.94
N THR A 32 -19.73 -4.86 10.19
CA THR A 32 -21.01 -4.22 10.50
C THR A 32 -21.06 -2.72 10.16
N ILE A 33 -19.90 -2.08 9.99
CA ILE A 33 -19.80 -0.65 9.65
C ILE A 33 -19.39 -0.41 8.20
N TYR A 34 -19.37 -1.44 7.36
CA TYR A 34 -19.05 -1.27 5.95
C TYR A 34 -20.13 -0.45 5.26
N SER A 35 -19.72 0.66 4.64
CA SER A 35 -20.65 1.43 3.81
C SER A 35 -21.03 0.62 2.58
N GLN A 36 -22.31 0.65 2.27
CA GLN A 36 -22.89 0.11 1.05
C GLN A 36 -22.94 1.15 -0.07
N THR A 37 -22.62 2.40 0.24
CA THR A 37 -22.59 3.48 -0.74
C THR A 37 -21.35 3.30 -1.62
N TYR A 38 -21.57 3.14 -2.92
CA TYR A 38 -20.49 3.18 -3.88
C TYR A 38 -19.88 4.58 -3.93
N VAL A 39 -18.57 4.65 -3.84
CA VAL A 39 -17.78 5.86 -4.07
C VAL A 39 -16.66 5.52 -5.04
N THR A 40 -16.33 6.45 -5.93
CA THR A 40 -15.21 6.27 -6.84
C THR A 40 -13.90 6.36 -6.07
N ILE A 41 -12.85 5.76 -6.63
CA ILE A 41 -11.52 5.75 -6.01
C ILE A 41 -10.94 7.17 -5.83
N THR A 42 -11.36 8.11 -6.67
CA THR A 42 -10.96 9.52 -6.66
C THR A 42 -11.79 10.37 -5.70
N ASP A 43 -12.85 9.82 -5.11
CA ASP A 43 -13.72 10.56 -4.20
C ASP A 43 -12.92 10.99 -2.95
N PRO A 44 -12.96 12.26 -2.53
CA PRO A 44 -12.24 12.73 -1.33
C PRO A 44 -12.71 12.02 -0.05
N THR A 45 -13.92 11.46 -0.05
CA THR A 45 -14.49 10.69 1.06
C THR A 45 -14.24 9.19 0.93
N ALA A 46 -13.53 8.72 -0.09
CA ALA A 46 -13.23 7.31 -0.34
C ALA A 46 -12.69 6.56 0.90
N ASN A 47 -11.74 7.17 1.61
CA ASN A 47 -11.17 6.64 2.85
C ASN A 47 -12.03 6.83 4.10
N THR A 48 -13.13 7.57 4.01
CA THR A 48 -14.10 7.74 5.10
C THR A 48 -15.28 6.79 4.91
N VAL A 49 -15.83 6.74 3.70
CA VAL A 49 -16.93 5.85 3.32
C VAL A 49 -16.48 4.39 3.31
N ARG A 50 -15.25 4.12 2.83
CA ARG A 50 -14.61 2.80 2.85
C ARG A 50 -15.55 1.69 2.38
N PRO A 51 -15.99 1.75 1.12
CA PRO A 51 -16.92 0.76 0.60
C PRO A 51 -16.33 -0.62 0.86
N LEU A 52 -17.06 -1.44 1.63
CA LEU A 52 -16.70 -2.84 1.88
C LEU A 52 -15.32 -3.03 2.54
N GLY A 53 -14.91 -2.07 3.37
CA GLY A 53 -13.64 -2.12 4.11
C GLY A 53 -12.40 -1.76 3.30
N PHE A 54 -12.54 -1.36 2.03
CA PHE A 54 -11.42 -0.89 1.22
C PHE A 54 -10.94 0.50 1.67
N LYS A 55 -9.62 0.71 1.57
CA LYS A 55 -8.98 2.03 1.65
C LYS A 55 -8.30 2.35 0.33
N THR A 56 -8.09 3.62 0.04
CA THR A 56 -7.28 4.05 -1.10
C THR A 56 -5.83 4.26 -0.68
N ALA A 57 -4.92 3.96 -1.58
CA ALA A 57 -3.51 4.32 -1.49
C ALA A 57 -3.00 4.80 -2.85
N VAL A 58 -1.92 5.56 -2.82
CA VAL A 58 -1.25 6.06 -4.01
C VAL A 58 0.19 5.57 -4.01
N TYR A 59 0.54 4.73 -4.97
CA TYR A 59 1.93 4.47 -5.30
C TYR A 59 2.47 5.65 -6.12
N ARG A 60 3.56 6.27 -5.66
CA ARG A 60 4.22 7.39 -6.34
C ARG A 60 5.48 6.88 -7.04
N PHE A 61 5.58 7.12 -8.35
CA PHE A 61 6.66 6.58 -9.22
C PHE A 61 8.09 6.88 -8.69
N GLU A 62 8.32 8.09 -8.19
CA GLU A 62 9.60 8.54 -7.60
C GLU A 62 9.46 8.87 -6.11
N GLY A 63 8.44 8.30 -5.46
CA GLY A 63 8.08 8.66 -4.10
C GLY A 63 8.04 7.49 -3.15
N GLU A 64 7.36 7.73 -2.03
CA GLU A 64 7.15 6.75 -0.99
C GLU A 64 6.27 5.60 -1.50
N ARG A 65 6.71 4.37 -1.21
CA ARG A 65 5.97 3.15 -1.54
C ARG A 65 4.94 2.89 -0.45
N PRO A 66 3.64 2.76 -0.75
CA PRO A 66 2.64 2.46 0.25
C PRO A 66 2.99 1.16 0.97
N CYS A 67 2.94 1.18 2.30
CA CYS A 67 3.13 -0.02 3.07
C CYS A 67 2.25 -0.07 4.32
N LYS A 68 1.95 -1.29 4.75
CA LYS A 68 1.06 -1.56 5.88
C LYS A 68 1.57 -2.69 6.74
N THR A 69 1.46 -2.52 8.04
CA THR A 69 1.70 -3.59 9.02
C THR A 69 0.37 -4.16 9.47
N VAL A 70 0.05 -5.38 9.06
CA VAL A 70 -1.19 -6.07 9.43
C VAL A 70 -0.97 -6.79 10.76
N ALA A 71 -1.80 -6.44 11.75
CA ALA A 71 -1.79 -7.01 13.09
C ALA A 71 -3.21 -6.95 13.69
N PRO A 72 -3.56 -7.81 14.65
CA PRO A 72 -2.80 -8.99 15.08
C PRO A 72 -2.85 -10.11 14.02
N THR A 73 -1.78 -10.88 13.91
CA THR A 73 -1.70 -12.07 13.04
C THR A 73 -1.24 -13.32 13.79
N ASP A 74 -1.13 -13.23 15.12
CA ASP A 74 -0.78 -14.35 15.98
C ASP A 74 -1.86 -15.44 15.99
N GLY A 75 -1.39 -16.68 16.18
CA GLY A 75 -2.19 -17.90 16.12
C GLY A 75 -1.86 -18.78 14.91
N ASN A 76 -2.17 -20.07 15.00
CA ASN A 76 -1.90 -21.01 13.91
C ASN A 76 -2.91 -20.84 12.77
N MET A 77 -2.40 -21.03 11.54
CA MET A 77 -3.20 -21.09 10.31
C MET A 77 -4.05 -19.83 10.06
N ARG A 78 -3.57 -18.63 10.40
CA ARG A 78 -4.26 -17.40 9.98
C ARG A 78 -4.07 -17.20 8.48
N HIS A 79 -5.09 -16.69 7.82
CA HIS A 79 -5.01 -16.30 6.42
C HIS A 79 -5.13 -14.79 6.29
N ILE A 80 -4.34 -14.20 5.40
CA ILE A 80 -4.48 -12.80 5.00
C ILE A 80 -4.88 -12.74 3.54
N GLU A 81 -6.09 -12.25 3.29
CA GLU A 81 -6.53 -11.85 1.96
C GLU A 81 -6.01 -10.43 1.68
N VAL A 82 -5.34 -10.26 0.54
CA VAL A 82 -4.98 -8.96 -0.03
C VAL A 82 -5.75 -8.80 -1.33
N LYS A 83 -6.65 -7.83 -1.39
CA LYS A 83 -7.29 -7.43 -2.65
C LYS A 83 -6.90 -6.01 -3.00
N TRP A 84 -6.78 -5.73 -4.29
CA TRP A 84 -6.74 -4.36 -4.78
C TRP A 84 -7.47 -4.17 -6.11
N GLU A 85 -7.87 -2.93 -6.35
CA GLU A 85 -8.38 -2.46 -7.63
C GLU A 85 -7.69 -1.15 -8.03
N LEU A 86 -7.04 -1.13 -9.20
CA LEU A 86 -6.39 0.05 -9.76
C LEU A 86 -7.41 0.99 -10.41
N GLU A 87 -7.18 2.29 -10.34
CA GLU A 87 -7.91 3.29 -11.14
C GLU A 87 -7.73 3.03 -12.65
N GLN A 88 -6.48 2.78 -13.06
CA GLN A 88 -6.09 2.46 -14.44
C GLN A 88 -5.30 1.15 -14.45
N ALA A 89 -5.55 0.30 -15.44
CA ALA A 89 -4.83 -0.97 -15.58
C ALA A 89 -3.31 -0.75 -15.60
N GLY A 90 -2.57 -1.67 -14.97
CA GLY A 90 -1.13 -1.62 -14.84
C GLY A 90 -0.62 -2.76 -13.97
N ARG A 91 0.70 -2.84 -13.80
CA ARG A 91 1.33 -3.91 -13.02
C ARG A 91 1.69 -3.48 -11.60
N LEU A 92 0.75 -3.67 -10.67
CA LEU A 92 1.00 -3.46 -9.25
C LEU A 92 1.44 -4.77 -8.59
N CYS A 93 2.46 -4.68 -7.74
CA CYS A 93 3.01 -5.78 -7.00
C CYS A 93 2.92 -5.51 -5.50
N VAL A 94 2.83 -6.59 -4.73
CA VAL A 94 2.92 -6.59 -3.27
C VAL A 94 4.01 -7.56 -2.84
N THR A 95 4.81 -7.17 -1.87
CA THR A 95 5.73 -8.07 -1.15
C THR A 95 5.36 -8.09 0.32
N ASN A 96 5.66 -9.19 1.00
CA ASN A 96 5.48 -9.29 2.45
C ASN A 96 6.77 -9.77 3.12
N ASN A 97 6.99 -9.36 4.37
CA ASN A 97 8.17 -9.76 5.15
C ASN A 97 8.08 -11.18 5.74
N ALA A 98 6.94 -11.88 5.62
CA ALA A 98 6.77 -13.20 6.17
C ALA A 98 7.49 -14.27 5.34
N ASN A 99 7.43 -14.15 4.01
CA ASN A 99 8.06 -15.09 3.08
C ASN A 99 8.82 -14.41 1.93
N ASN A 100 8.91 -13.07 1.93
CA ASN A 100 9.55 -12.27 0.88
C ASN A 100 9.03 -12.58 -0.53
N GLN A 101 7.79 -13.09 -0.65
CA GLN A 101 7.20 -13.39 -1.95
C GLN A 101 6.68 -12.12 -2.60
N ASN A 102 7.17 -11.87 -3.81
CA ASN A 102 6.65 -10.83 -4.68
C ASN A 102 5.48 -11.39 -5.51
N ARG A 103 4.31 -10.75 -5.39
CA ARG A 103 3.10 -11.12 -6.12
C ARG A 103 2.60 -9.92 -6.90
N CYS A 104 2.45 -10.07 -8.20
CA CYS A 104 2.06 -8.99 -9.10
C CYS A 104 0.74 -9.32 -9.78
N GLY A 105 -0.14 -8.32 -9.87
CA GLY A 105 -1.32 -8.34 -10.73
C GLY A 105 -1.08 -7.48 -11.96
N THR A 106 -1.42 -7.99 -13.14
CA THR A 106 -1.38 -7.24 -14.41
C THR A 106 -2.74 -6.67 -14.80
N SER A 107 -3.80 -7.14 -14.15
CA SER A 107 -5.18 -6.70 -14.32
C SER A 107 -5.52 -5.53 -13.40
N ARG A 108 -6.63 -4.85 -13.71
CA ARG A 108 -7.21 -3.81 -12.85
C ARG A 108 -7.49 -4.34 -11.44
N GLN A 109 -7.96 -5.58 -11.32
CA GLN A 109 -8.28 -6.23 -10.06
C GLN A 109 -7.27 -7.34 -9.77
N PHE A 110 -6.99 -7.56 -8.49
CA PHE A 110 -6.11 -8.63 -8.03
C PHE A 110 -6.56 -9.13 -6.65
N SER A 111 -6.34 -10.42 -6.42
CA SER A 111 -6.57 -11.07 -5.13
C SER A 111 -5.42 -12.03 -4.83
N LEU A 112 -4.96 -12.03 -3.58
CA LEU A 112 -3.97 -12.94 -3.04
C LEU A 112 -4.43 -13.42 -1.67
N CYS A 113 -4.25 -14.71 -1.40
CA CYS A 113 -4.28 -15.22 -0.05
C CYS A 113 -2.88 -15.64 0.40
N THR A 114 -2.51 -15.29 1.63
CA THR A 114 -1.25 -15.73 2.25
C THR A 114 -1.53 -16.40 3.59
N VAL A 115 -0.94 -17.59 3.80
CA VAL A 115 -0.93 -18.24 5.11
C VAL A 115 0.12 -17.59 6.00
N VAL A 116 -0.28 -17.17 7.19
CA VAL A 116 0.60 -16.57 8.19
C VAL A 116 1.29 -17.68 8.99
N PRO A 117 2.63 -17.65 9.12
CA PRO A 117 3.32 -18.51 10.07
C PRO A 117 2.91 -18.17 11.50
N GLY A 118 2.52 -19.16 12.31
CA GLY A 118 1.98 -18.91 13.67
C GLY A 118 2.93 -18.23 14.65
N SER A 119 4.21 -18.09 14.30
CA SER A 119 5.22 -17.36 15.08
C SER A 119 5.24 -15.85 14.81
N GLN A 120 4.48 -15.34 13.84
CA GLN A 120 4.44 -13.92 13.52
C GLN A 120 3.23 -13.24 14.16
N SER A 121 3.47 -12.16 14.90
CA SER A 121 2.39 -11.33 15.46
C SER A 121 1.92 -10.24 14.50
N SER A 122 2.74 -9.90 13.50
CA SER A 122 2.40 -8.95 12.44
C SER A 122 3.13 -9.27 11.14
N ILE A 123 2.51 -8.91 10.01
CA ILE A 123 3.11 -9.00 8.67
C ILE A 123 3.11 -7.62 8.03
N GLU A 124 4.26 -7.22 7.50
CA GLU A 124 4.40 -5.99 6.72
C GLU A 124 4.19 -6.29 5.24
N TYR A 125 3.31 -5.54 4.59
CA TYR A 125 3.06 -5.55 3.16
C TYR A 125 3.54 -4.25 2.53
N ARG A 126 4.30 -4.34 1.44
CA ARG A 126 4.76 -3.17 0.65
C ARG A 126 4.27 -3.27 -0.78
N PHE A 127 3.61 -2.22 -1.24
CA PHE A 127 3.14 -2.09 -2.62
C PHE A 127 4.19 -1.38 -3.48
N PHE A 128 4.44 -1.91 -4.67
CA PHE A 128 5.34 -1.31 -5.64
C PHE A 128 4.83 -1.59 -7.05
N CYS A 129 5.22 -0.76 -8.01
CA CYS A 129 4.86 -0.93 -9.42
C CYS A 129 6.12 -1.35 -10.17
N GLU A 130 6.02 -2.38 -11.02
CA GLU A 130 7.13 -2.88 -11.84
C GLU A 130 6.65 -3.17 -13.26
N GLY A 131 7.40 -2.71 -14.28
CA GLY A 131 7.11 -2.99 -15.69
C GLY A 131 6.01 -2.09 -16.29
N ASP A 132 5.26 -2.64 -17.24
CA ASP A 132 4.30 -1.89 -18.06
C ASP A 132 3.25 -1.15 -17.23
N GLY A 133 3.03 0.11 -17.61
CA GLY A 133 2.12 1.01 -16.93
C GLY A 133 2.74 1.68 -15.70
N CYS A 134 3.88 1.24 -15.18
CA CYS A 134 4.55 1.88 -14.04
C CYS A 134 5.49 3.02 -14.44
N GLU A 135 5.84 3.12 -15.72
CA GLU A 135 6.82 4.05 -16.27
C GLU A 135 6.36 5.52 -16.23
N SER A 136 5.06 5.75 -16.05
CA SER A 136 4.51 7.10 -15.97
C SER A 136 3.30 7.17 -15.04
N GLY A 137 3.39 8.11 -14.11
CA GLY A 137 2.27 8.54 -13.27
C GLY A 137 2.12 7.73 -11.98
N ASP A 138 1.43 8.36 -11.03
CA ASP A 138 1.07 7.73 -9.78
C ASP A 138 -0.02 6.68 -10.01
N LYS A 139 -0.05 5.62 -9.19
CA LYS A 139 -1.10 4.61 -9.22
C LYS A 139 -1.98 4.74 -8.00
N LEU A 140 -3.20 5.19 -8.22
CA LEU A 140 -4.25 5.19 -7.22
C LEU A 140 -4.96 3.83 -7.25
N PHE A 141 -5.07 3.19 -6.09
CA PHE A 141 -5.70 1.88 -5.97
C PHE A 141 -6.48 1.72 -4.65
N TRP A 142 -7.58 0.99 -4.73
CA TRP A 142 -8.26 0.44 -3.56
C TRP A 142 -7.47 -0.75 -3.05
N TYR A 143 -7.37 -0.92 -1.74
CA TYR A 143 -6.83 -2.14 -1.13
C TYR A 143 -7.55 -2.48 0.17
N ARG A 144 -7.52 -3.77 0.55
CA ARG A 144 -7.95 -4.23 1.87
C ARG A 144 -7.10 -5.40 2.33
N PHE A 145 -7.06 -5.58 3.65
CA PHE A 145 -6.57 -6.78 4.30
C PHE A 145 -7.65 -7.38 5.18
N VAL A 146 -7.90 -8.68 5.01
CA VAL A 146 -8.79 -9.46 5.89
C VAL A 146 -7.96 -10.55 6.55
N VAL A 147 -7.95 -10.57 7.89
CA VAL A 147 -7.27 -11.61 8.67
C VAL A 147 -8.32 -12.62 9.11
N GLU A 148 -8.29 -13.82 8.53
CA GLU A 148 -9.19 -14.90 8.90
C GLU A 148 -8.53 -15.86 9.88
N SER A 149 -9.37 -16.33 10.81
CA SER A 149 -9.02 -17.17 11.92
C SER A 149 -9.69 -18.53 11.76
N PRO A 150 -8.98 -19.66 11.93
CA PRO A 150 -9.66 -20.94 11.94
C PRO A 150 -10.60 -20.99 13.14
N MET A 151 -11.79 -21.53 12.92
CA MET A 151 -12.76 -21.92 13.93
C MET A 151 -12.23 -23.12 14.73
N GLU A 152 -12.93 -23.48 15.81
CA GLU A 152 -12.55 -24.61 16.67
C GLU A 152 -12.45 -25.95 15.91
N ASN A 153 -13.25 -26.12 14.85
CA ASN A 153 -13.22 -27.30 13.98
C ASN A 153 -12.11 -27.26 12.91
N GLY A 154 -11.23 -26.26 12.93
CA GLY A 154 -10.15 -26.07 11.95
C GLY A 154 -10.61 -25.52 10.59
N MET A 155 -11.90 -25.25 10.42
CA MET A 155 -12.46 -24.63 9.21
C MET A 155 -12.43 -23.11 9.32
N TYR A 156 -12.55 -22.42 8.20
CA TYR A 156 -12.69 -20.96 8.18
C TYR A 156 -14.16 -20.57 8.01
N ASN A 157 -14.58 -19.48 8.65
CA ASN A 157 -15.99 -19.08 8.72
C ASN A 157 -16.56 -18.76 7.34
N GLU A 158 -15.80 -18.05 6.50
CA GLU A 158 -16.26 -17.65 5.16
C GLU A 158 -15.31 -18.09 4.04
N ASN A 159 -14.19 -18.75 4.39
CA ASN A 159 -13.15 -19.16 3.44
C ASN A 159 -12.77 -17.99 2.51
N TRP A 160 -12.39 -16.84 3.08
CA TRP A 160 -12.10 -15.62 2.30
C TRP A 160 -11.05 -15.87 1.20
N CYS A 161 -10.22 -16.89 1.40
CA CYS A 161 -9.16 -17.28 0.49
C CYS A 161 -9.52 -18.27 -0.63
N ASP A 162 -10.47 -19.18 -0.42
CA ASP A 162 -10.58 -20.39 -1.25
C ASP A 162 -11.81 -20.41 -2.16
N THR A 163 -12.95 -19.85 -1.75
CA THR A 163 -14.24 -20.17 -2.41
C THR A 163 -15.14 -18.97 -2.65
N ARG A 164 -14.63 -17.73 -2.62
CA ARG A 164 -15.46 -16.55 -2.93
C ARG A 164 -15.26 -16.07 -4.36
N ASP A 165 -16.27 -16.36 -5.19
CA ASP A 165 -16.49 -15.92 -6.57
C ASP A 165 -16.65 -14.40 -6.71
N ASP A 166 -15.73 -13.57 -6.20
CA ASP A 166 -15.81 -12.10 -6.14
C ASP A 166 -17.09 -11.51 -5.50
N ARG A 167 -18.05 -12.36 -5.12
CA ARG A 167 -19.25 -12.04 -4.39
C ARG A 167 -18.84 -11.89 -2.94
N TYR A 168 -19.24 -10.75 -2.40
CA TYR A 168 -19.04 -10.23 -1.05
C TYR A 168 -19.42 -11.26 0.05
N PRO A 169 -19.17 -11.00 1.35
CA PRO A 169 -19.65 -11.87 2.42
C PRO A 169 -21.14 -12.04 2.20
N GLY A 170 -21.70 -13.20 2.55
CA GLY A 170 -23.14 -13.40 2.50
C GLY A 170 -23.92 -12.35 3.32
N SER A 171 -23.22 -11.68 4.25
CA SER A 171 -23.71 -10.58 5.10
C SER A 171 -23.70 -9.19 4.45
N LEU A 172 -22.99 -8.96 3.33
CA LEU A 172 -22.97 -7.67 2.65
C LEU A 172 -23.96 -7.63 1.48
N VAL A 173 -24.68 -6.51 1.38
CA VAL A 173 -25.69 -6.28 0.34
C VAL A 173 -25.11 -6.48 -1.05
N ARG A 174 -25.85 -7.24 -1.87
CA ARG A 174 -25.55 -7.45 -3.28
C ARG A 174 -25.70 -6.13 -4.02
N LEU A 175 -24.68 -5.75 -4.80
CA LEU A 175 -24.84 -4.66 -5.77
C LEU A 175 -26.05 -4.96 -6.67
N PRO A 176 -26.86 -3.95 -7.04
CA PRO A 176 -27.96 -4.15 -7.98
C PRO A 176 -27.44 -4.81 -9.26
N THR A 177 -28.21 -5.74 -9.83
CA THR A 177 -27.85 -6.47 -11.06
C THR A 177 -27.58 -5.56 -12.27
N ASN A 178 -28.02 -4.30 -12.20
CA ASN A 178 -27.85 -3.29 -13.25
C ASN A 178 -26.87 -2.17 -12.88
N PHE A 179 -25.98 -2.39 -11.91
CA PHE A 179 -24.94 -1.41 -11.60
C PHE A 179 -23.98 -1.28 -12.78
N ILE A 180 -24.04 -0.15 -13.49
CA ILE A 180 -23.08 0.21 -14.53
C ILE A 180 -21.95 0.97 -13.83
N PRO A 181 -20.74 0.41 -13.71
CA PRO A 181 -19.62 1.16 -13.17
C PRO A 181 -19.39 2.40 -14.05
N PRO A 182 -19.13 3.57 -13.46
CA PRO A 182 -18.89 4.79 -14.24
C PRO A 182 -17.73 4.54 -15.21
N THR A 183 -17.92 4.93 -16.48
CA THR A 183 -16.88 4.91 -17.51
C THR A 183 -15.75 5.86 -17.08
N GLN A 184 -14.67 5.32 -16.50
CA GLN A 184 -13.55 6.13 -16.05
C GLN A 184 -12.74 6.64 -17.24
N ALA A 185 -12.41 7.93 -17.21
CA ALA A 185 -11.53 8.57 -18.18
C ALA A 185 -10.12 7.96 -18.06
N THR A 186 -9.59 7.46 -19.18
CA THR A 186 -8.23 6.94 -19.29
C THR A 186 -7.16 8.02 -19.35
N THR A 187 -7.55 9.29 -19.24
CA THR A 187 -6.63 10.42 -19.39
C THR A 187 -5.63 10.45 -18.22
N PRO A 188 -4.32 10.40 -18.49
CA PRO A 188 -3.29 10.48 -17.45
C PRO A 188 -3.43 11.77 -16.65
N ARG A 189 -3.30 11.69 -15.33
CA ARG A 189 -3.29 12.87 -14.46
C ARG A 189 -2.02 13.69 -14.76
N ASN A 190 -2.18 14.91 -15.30
CA ASN A 190 -1.05 15.81 -15.54
C ASN A 190 -0.27 16.02 -14.23
N LYS A 191 1.02 15.68 -14.24
CA LYS A 191 1.94 15.93 -13.11
C LYS A 191 2.13 17.43 -12.94
N ALA A 192 1.89 17.96 -11.74
CA ALA A 192 2.55 19.18 -11.29
C ALA A 192 3.96 18.80 -10.83
N SER A 193 4.96 18.97 -11.70
CA SER A 193 6.37 18.72 -11.38
C SER A 193 6.85 19.71 -10.31
N SER A 194 6.94 19.26 -9.06
CA SER A 194 7.67 19.99 -8.01
C SER A 194 9.13 19.57 -8.04
N VAL A 195 9.93 20.23 -8.88
CA VAL A 195 11.39 20.01 -9.00
C VAL A 195 12.18 20.95 -8.05
N ALA A 196 11.50 21.65 -7.14
CA ALA A 196 12.11 22.80 -6.46
C ALA A 196 12.97 22.49 -5.22
N SER A 197 12.93 21.28 -4.61
CA SER A 197 13.57 21.10 -3.29
C SER A 197 15.06 20.74 -3.28
N ASN A 198 15.61 20.11 -4.33
CA ASN A 198 16.99 19.60 -4.26
C ASN A 198 18.06 20.58 -4.76
N VAL A 199 17.70 21.63 -5.51
CA VAL A 199 18.66 22.63 -6.03
C VAL A 199 19.18 23.54 -4.91
N LEU A 200 18.35 23.81 -3.89
CA LEU A 200 18.68 24.73 -2.80
C LEU A 200 19.76 24.18 -1.86
N VAL A 201 19.79 22.86 -1.66
CA VAL A 201 20.80 22.19 -0.82
C VAL A 201 22.18 22.19 -1.49
N MET A 202 22.25 21.97 -2.82
CA MET A 202 23.51 22.03 -3.57
C MET A 202 24.12 23.44 -3.56
N MET A 203 23.31 24.48 -3.74
CA MET A 203 23.78 25.88 -3.70
C MET A 203 24.31 26.28 -2.31
N ALA A 204 23.67 25.83 -1.24
CA ALA A 204 24.15 26.09 0.13
C ALA A 204 25.51 25.44 0.40
N THR A 205 25.75 24.23 -0.10
CA THR A 205 27.05 23.55 0.06
C THR A 205 28.19 24.22 -0.73
N LEU A 206 27.92 24.73 -1.94
CA LEU A 206 28.88 25.44 -2.76
C LEU A 206 29.30 26.79 -2.14
N LEU A 207 28.35 27.52 -1.54
CA LEU A 207 28.62 28.79 -0.86
C LEU A 207 29.51 28.61 0.37
N ILE A 208 29.31 27.54 1.15
CA ILE A 208 30.15 27.23 2.31
C ILE A 208 31.57 26.85 1.86
N ALA A 209 31.70 26.07 0.78
CA ALA A 209 33.01 25.71 0.24
C ALA A 209 33.79 26.92 -0.30
N ALA A 210 33.10 27.88 -0.92
CA ALA A 210 33.70 29.12 -1.41
C ALA A 210 34.08 30.10 -0.29
N ALA A 211 33.34 30.15 0.82
CA ALA A 211 33.64 31.02 1.96
C ALA A 211 34.77 30.51 2.87
N LEU A 212 35.16 29.23 2.72
CA LEU A 212 36.24 28.59 3.49
C LEU A 212 37.60 28.57 2.76
N HIS A 213 37.68 29.14 1.55
CA HIS A 213 38.92 29.39 0.80
C HIS A 213 39.25 30.89 0.82
#